data_AF-A0A257VKV7-F1
#
_entry.id   AF-A0A257VKV7-F1
#
_cell.length_a   1.000
_cell.length_b   1.000
_cell.length_c   1.000
_cell.angle_alpha   90.00
_cell.angle_beta   90.00
_cell.angle_gamma   90.00
#
_symmetry.space_group_name_H-M   'P 1'
#
loop_
_entity.id
_entity.type
_entity.pdbx_description
1 polymer ?
#
loop_
_entity_poly.entity_id
_entity_poly.type
_entity_poly.pdbx_seq_one_letter_code
_entity_poly.pdbx_strand_id
1 'polypeptide(L)'
;MRLRTTDLGVLSIIVFLVTLWLLIARPSLRPENNWPLIYYLGLVAYVRTYGSFIEPYVVYAAVIFAMLIRFEFLSSGFVKFFRLIESICLLYVVWKCFLYFVIV
;
A
#
# COMPACT_ATOMS: atom_id res chain seq x y z
N MET A 1 -16.98 13.30 16.44
CA MET A 1 -15.76 13.38 15.61
C MET A 1 -14.74 14.26 16.32
N ARG A 2 -13.89 13.68 17.17
CA ARG A 2 -12.82 14.42 17.84
C ARG A 2 -11.53 14.06 17.11
N LEU A 3 -11.20 14.85 16.08
CA LEU A 3 -9.90 14.75 15.42
C LEU A 3 -8.84 15.10 16.46
N ARG A 4 -8.27 14.09 17.10
CA ARG A 4 -7.05 14.28 17.88
C ARG A 4 -5.96 14.54 16.85
N THR A 5 -5.60 15.80 16.67
CA THR A 5 -4.43 16.28 15.92
C THR A 5 -3.14 15.86 16.63
N THR A 6 -3.01 14.56 16.90
CA THR A 6 -1.72 13.92 17.13
C THR A 6 -1.12 13.66 15.77
N ASP A 7 0.19 13.89 15.60
CA ASP A 7 0.92 13.73 14.33
C ASP A 7 0.61 12.41 13.59
N LEU A 8 0.25 11.37 14.36
CA LEU A 8 -0.19 10.05 13.91
C LEU A 8 -1.45 10.07 13.03
N GLY A 9 -2.43 10.93 13.34
CA GLY A 9 -3.69 11.03 12.60
C GLY A 9 -3.52 11.74 11.26
N VAL A 10 -2.61 12.71 11.17
CA VAL A 10 -2.26 13.36 9.90
C VAL A 10 -1.51 12.37 9.00
N LEU A 11 -0.58 11.60 9.57
CA LEU A 11 0.14 10.56 8.84
C LEU A 11 -0.76 9.46 8.31
N SER A 12 -1.76 9.00 9.07
CA SER A 12 -2.71 7.99 8.58
C SER A 12 -3.56 8.50 7.41
N ILE A 13 -3.91 9.80 7.38
CA ILE A 13 -4.63 10.41 6.24
C ILE A 13 -3.72 10.44 5.01
N ILE A 14 -2.45 10.83 5.18
CA ILE A 14 -1.48 10.84 4.09
C ILE A 14 -1.30 9.43 3.52
N VAL A 15 -1.09 8.43 4.39
CA VAL A 15 -0.97 7.03 3.96
C VAL A 15 -2.22 6.57 3.22
N PHE A 16 -3.41 6.89 3.71
CA PHE A 16 -4.67 6.57 3.05
C PHE A 16 -4.76 7.19 1.64
N LEU A 17 -4.52 8.49 1.51
CA LEU A 17 -4.58 9.19 0.23
C LEU A 17 -3.56 8.67 -0.78
N VAL A 18 -2.32 8.42 -0.33
CA VAL A 18 -1.26 7.91 -1.20
C VAL A 18 -1.52 6.44 -1.58
N THR A 19 -2.06 5.61 -0.67
CA THR A 19 -2.47 4.24 -1.01
C THR A 19 -3.56 4.26 -2.08
N LEU A 20 -4.56 5.13 -1.93
CA LEU A 20 -5.68 5.26 -2.86
C LEU A 20 -5.19 5.72 -4.24
N TRP A 21 -4.32 6.74 -4.26
CA TRP A 21 -3.67 7.20 -5.47
C TRP A 21 -2.90 6.08 -6.16
N LEU A 22 -2.10 5.32 -5.43
CA LEU A 22 -1.32 4.23 -5.99
C LEU A 22 -2.22 3.13 -6.55
N LEU A 23 -3.30 2.77 -5.85
CA LEU A 23 -4.28 1.76 -6.28
C LEU A 23 -4.96 2.17 -7.60
N ILE A 24 -5.32 3.44 -7.75
CA ILE A 24 -5.93 3.98 -8.99
C ILE A 24 -4.91 4.11 -10.12
N ALA A 25 -3.68 4.55 -9.81
CA ALA A 25 -2.62 4.73 -10.80
C ALA A 25 -2.00 3.41 -11.27
N ARG A 26 -2.07 2.34 -10.45
CA ARG A 26 -1.43 1.04 -10.72
C ARG A 26 -1.69 0.45 -12.11
N PRO A 27 -2.92 0.39 -12.64
CA PRO A 27 -3.16 -0.15 -13.98
C PRO A 27 -2.49 0.66 -15.10
N SER A 28 -2.32 1.97 -14.91
CA SER A 28 -1.71 2.89 -15.89
C SER A 28 -0.19 2.97 -15.77
N LEU A 29 0.37 2.59 -14.62
CA LEU A 29 1.80 2.61 -14.38
C LEU A 29 2.50 1.45 -15.09
N ARG A 30 3.60 1.78 -15.79
CA ARG A 30 4.47 0.77 -16.37
C ARG A 30 5.21 -0.02 -15.27
N PRO A 31 5.50 -1.31 -15.47
CA PRO A 31 6.23 -2.14 -14.49
C PRO A 31 7.63 -1.58 -14.13
N GLU A 32 8.26 -0.90 -15.08
CA GLU A 32 9.56 -0.24 -14.91
C GLU A 32 9.54 0.92 -13.89
N ASN A 33 8.37 1.43 -13.51
CA ASN A 33 8.28 2.62 -12.68
C ASN A 33 8.65 2.37 -11.21
N ASN A 34 9.52 3.22 -10.64
CA ASN A 34 10.02 3.09 -9.26
C ASN A 34 9.09 3.64 -8.17
N TRP A 35 8.12 4.49 -8.52
CA TRP A 35 7.19 5.12 -7.58
C TRP A 35 6.48 4.17 -6.60
N PRO A 36 5.96 3.01 -7.05
CA PRO A 36 5.33 2.03 -6.16
C PRO A 36 6.30 1.53 -5.11
N LEU A 37 7.56 1.29 -5.48
CA LEU A 37 8.58 0.78 -4.58
C LEU A 37 8.97 1.81 -3.51
N ILE A 38 9.10 3.08 -3.92
CA ILE A 38 9.34 4.21 -3.00
C ILE A 38 8.19 4.31 -2.00
N TYR A 39 6.95 4.20 -2.49
CA TYR A 39 5.78 4.19 -1.63
C TYR A 39 5.79 3.02 -0.64
N TYR A 40 6.04 1.80 -1.12
CA TYR A 40 6.11 0.62 -0.26
C TYR A 40 7.19 0.72 0.81
N LEU A 41 8.34 1.32 0.50
CA LEU A 41 9.40 1.57 1.47
C LEU A 41 8.94 2.55 2.57
N GLY A 42 8.27 3.63 2.18
CA GLY A 42 7.64 4.55 3.13
C GLY A 42 6.54 3.90 3.98
N LEU A 43 5.71 3.04 3.37
CA LEU A 43 4.64 2.32 4.04
C LEU A 43 5.20 1.32 5.06
N VAL A 44 6.27 0.60 4.72
CA VAL A 44 6.98 -0.30 5.66
C VAL A 44 7.54 0.48 6.84
N ALA A 45 8.18 1.62 6.60
CA ALA A 45 8.69 2.49 7.67
C ALA A 45 7.54 2.99 8.57
N TYR A 46 6.41 3.39 7.98
CA TYR A 46 5.23 3.82 8.72
C TYR A 46 4.64 2.71 9.59
N VAL A 47 4.44 1.51 9.04
CA VAL A 47 3.88 0.37 9.80
C VAL A 47 4.81 -0.05 10.94
N ARG A 48 6.13 -0.02 10.71
CA ARG A 48 7.11 -0.38 11.75
C ARG A 48 7.18 0.63 12.90
N THR A 49 7.03 1.93 12.61
CA THR A 49 7.19 2.99 13.63
C THR A 49 5.87 3.35 14.32
N TYR A 50 4.74 3.31 13.60
CA TYR A 50 3.47 3.88 14.07
C TYR A 50 2.25 2.98 13.81
N GLY A 51 2.26 2.18 12.74
CA GLY A 51 1.08 1.47 12.25
C GLY A 51 0.79 0.15 12.96
N SER A 52 0.50 0.18 14.26
CA SER A 52 0.08 -1.03 15.02
C SER A 52 -1.24 -1.65 14.54
N PHE A 53 -2.04 -0.90 13.76
CA PHE A 53 -3.34 -1.33 13.23
C PHE A 53 -3.26 -2.02 11.85
N ILE A 54 -2.10 -1.95 11.18
CA ILE A 54 -1.85 -2.61 9.88
C ILE A 54 -0.94 -3.80 10.13
N GLU A 55 -1.34 -4.98 9.65
CA GLU A 55 -0.50 -6.17 9.74
C GLU A 55 0.75 -6.02 8.84
N PRO A 56 1.97 -5.98 9.39
CA PRO A 56 3.20 -5.79 8.61
C PRO A 56 3.42 -6.89 7.58
N TYR A 57 2.98 -8.12 7.85
CA TYR A 57 3.10 -9.24 6.91
C TYR A 57 2.37 -8.98 5.59
N VAL A 58 1.21 -8.29 5.63
CA VAL A 58 0.44 -7.96 4.42
C VAL A 58 1.18 -6.90 3.59
N VAL A 59 1.83 -5.94 4.25
CA VAL A 59 2.64 -4.93 3.58
C VAL A 59 3.88 -5.56 2.95
N TYR A 60 4.57 -6.45 3.66
CA TYR A 60 5.72 -7.18 3.10
C TYR A 60 5.33 -8.03 1.90
N ALA A 61 4.19 -8.72 1.96
CA ALA A 61 3.66 -9.45 0.82
C ALA A 61 3.44 -8.52 -0.38
N ALA A 62 2.82 -7.35 -0.17
CA ALA A 62 2.63 -6.34 -1.22
C ALA A 62 3.96 -5.91 -1.85
N VAL A 63 5.00 -5.66 -1.04
CA VAL A 63 6.34 -5.28 -1.53
C VAL A 63 6.95 -6.40 -2.39
N ILE A 64 6.87 -7.65 -1.92
CA ILE A 64 7.41 -8.80 -2.65
C ILE A 64 6.69 -8.95 -3.98
N PHE A 65 5.35 -8.87 -4.01
CA PHE A 65 4.59 -8.93 -5.25
C PHE A 65 4.88 -7.76 -6.18
N ALA A 66 5.05 -6.54 -5.63
CA ALA A 66 5.45 -5.37 -6.40
C ALA A 66 6.82 -5.55 -7.07
N MET A 67 7.78 -6.19 -6.38
CA MET A 67 9.09 -6.53 -6.93
C MET A 67 8.98 -7.63 -7.99
N LEU A 68 8.17 -8.66 -7.74
CA LEU A 68 7.96 -9.76 -8.68
C LEU A 68 7.39 -9.30 -10.03
N ILE A 69 6.51 -8.29 -10.01
CA ILE A 69 5.93 -7.68 -11.22
C ILE A 69 7.00 -7.02 -12.12
N ARG A 70 8.16 -6.63 -11.57
CA ARG A 70 9.24 -5.99 -12.35
C ARG A 70 10.11 -6.96 -13.12
N PHE A 71 10.07 -8.25 -12.80
CA PHE A 71 10.85 -9.22 -13.57
C PHE A 71 10.21 -9.44 -14.94
N GLU A 72 10.91 -9.00 -15.99
CA GLU A 72 10.50 -9.18 -17.39
C GLU A 72 10.38 -10.65 -17.82
N PHE A 73 10.91 -11.56 -17.01
CA PHE A 73 10.83 -13.02 -17.22
C PHE A 73 9.45 -13.62 -16.95
N LEU A 74 8.50 -12.85 -16.40
CA LEU A 74 7.12 -13.33 -16.18
C LEU A 74 6.25 -13.16 -17.42
N SER A 75 5.56 -14.24 -17.82
CA SER A 75 4.48 -14.16 -18.82
C SER A 75 3.42 -13.14 -18.40
N SER A 76 2.82 -12.46 -19.39
CA SER A 76 1.82 -11.40 -19.19
C SER A 76 0.63 -11.83 -18.31
N GLY A 77 0.30 -13.13 -18.28
CA GLY A 77 -0.71 -13.68 -17.37
C GLY A 77 -0.30 -13.65 -15.89
N PHE A 78 0.94 -14.05 -15.58
CA PHE A 78 1.46 -14.02 -14.21
C PHE A 78 1.60 -12.59 -13.70
N VAL A 79 2.02 -11.64 -14.55
CA VAL A 79 2.07 -10.21 -14.20
C VAL A 79 0.70 -9.70 -13.76
N LYS A 80 -0.38 -10.06 -14.48
CA LYS A 80 -1.75 -9.69 -14.09
C LYS A 80 -2.17 -10.32 -12.76
N PHE A 81 -1.81 -11.58 -12.53
CA PHE A 81 -2.10 -12.29 -11.27
C PHE A 81 -1.43 -11.62 -10.07
N PHE A 82 -0.13 -11.37 -10.14
CA PHE A 82 0.58 -10.69 -9.05
C PHE A 82 0.10 -9.25 -8.84
N ARG A 83 -0.27 -8.55 -9.93
CA ARG A 83 -0.88 -7.22 -9.84
C ARG A 83 -2.24 -7.25 -9.14
N LEU A 84 -3.05 -8.29 -9.36
CA LEU A 84 -4.31 -8.48 -8.65
C LEU A 84 -4.07 -8.69 -7.15
N ILE A 85 -3.15 -9.59 -6.79
CA ILE A 85 -2.80 -9.84 -5.37
C ILE A 85 -2.28 -8.58 -4.70
N GLU A 86 -1.38 -7.86 -5.34
CA GLU A 86 -0.86 -6.59 -4.84
C GLU A 86 -1.99 -5.57 -4.64
N SER A 87 -2.94 -5.49 -5.57
CA SER A 87 -4.10 -4.60 -5.45
C SER A 87 -4.99 -4.98 -4.26
N ILE A 88 -5.15 -6.28 -3.98
CA ILE A 88 -5.86 -6.77 -2.79
C ILE A 88 -5.13 -6.35 -1.51
N CYS A 89 -3.79 -6.44 -1.47
CA CYS A 89 -3.02 -5.96 -0.33
C CYS A 89 -3.14 -4.44 -0.13
N LEU A 90 -3.12 -3.65 -1.21
CA LEU A 90 -3.35 -2.20 -1.12
C LEU A 90 -4.77 -1.89 -0.62
N LEU A 91 -5.78 -2.62 -1.10
CA LEU A 91 -7.16 -2.47 -0.64
C LEU A 91 -7.31 -2.79 0.85
N TYR A 92 -6.60 -3.81 1.35
CA TYR A 92 -6.55 -4.12 2.78
C TYR A 92 -5.98 -2.95 3.59
N VAL A 93 -4.91 -2.30 3.12
CA VAL A 93 -4.32 -1.12 3.77
C VAL A 93 -5.32 0.04 3.82
N VAL A 94 -5.99 0.34 2.69
CA VAL A 94 -7.06 1.35 2.61
C VAL A 94 -8.17 1.05 3.62
N TRP A 95 -8.62 -0.21 3.68
CA TRP A 95 -9.67 -0.66 4.60
C TRP A 95 -9.26 -0.49 6.06
N LYS A 96 -8.04 -0.88 6.43
CA LYS A 96 -7.51 -0.72 7.79
C LYS A 96 -7.38 0.75 8.19
N CYS A 97 -6.89 1.60 7.29
CA CYS A 97 -6.87 3.04 7.49
C CYS A 97 -8.28 3.59 7.70
N PHE A 98 -9.25 3.21 6.86
CA PHE A 98 -10.64 3.64 7.00
C PHE A 98 -11.25 3.21 8.34
N LEU A 99 -11.05 1.95 8.74
CA LEU A 99 -11.52 1.43 10.02
C LEU A 99 -10.91 2.19 11.21
N TYR A 100 -9.62 2.54 11.14
CA TYR A 100 -8.96 3.39 12.13
C TYR A 100 -9.61 4.78 12.22
N PHE A 101 -10.07 5.37 11.11
CA PHE A 101 -10.83 6.63 11.13
C PHE A 101 -12.24 6.51 11.69
N VAL A 102 -12.89 5.35 11.53
CA VAL A 102 -14.30 5.15 11.93
C VAL A 102 -14.41 4.78 13.42
N ILE A 103 -13.48 3.99 13.93
CA ILE A 103 -13.52 3.47 15.32
C ILE A 103 -12.97 4.49 16.33
N VAL A 104 -12.15 5.46 15.88
CA VAL A 104 -11.54 6.52 16.71
C VAL A 104 -12.37 7.81 16.65
#